data_AF-E2C121-F1
#
_entry.id   AF-E2C121-F1
#
_cell.length_a   1.000
_cell.length_b   1.000
_cell.length_c   1.000
_cell.angle_alpha   90.00
_cell.angle_beta   90.00
_cell.angle_gamma   90.00
#
_symmetry.space_group_name_H-M   'P 1'
#
loop_
_entity.id
_entity.type
_entity.pdbx_description
1 polymer ?
#
loop_
_entity_poly.entity_id
_entity_poly.type
_entity_poly.pdbx_seq_one_letter_code
_entity_poly.pdbx_strand_id
1 'polypeptide(L)'
;MKKQAQYIVKYDLRLQFLSQKVQSYLFKECTIHGRVTIENIDAESEKFPPCMRHLHSILKSRHRLSHYARLYYSLFLKEIGMKLDDSITFWKQEYSKPHACTSICSHNWQSNEKKFVYSIRHMYGLEGSRRNYKTPDCSKICVGINF
;
A
#
# COMPACT_ATOMS: atom_id res chain seq x y z
N MET A 1 29.06 34.64 2.71
CA MET A 1 29.24 33.40 3.51
C MET A 1 28.43 32.20 2.99
N LYS A 2 27.10 32.27 2.84
CA LYS A 2 26.28 31.11 2.39
C LYS A 2 26.72 30.48 1.05
N LYS A 3 27.05 31.29 0.03
CA LYS A 3 27.45 30.79 -1.30
C LYS A 3 28.76 29.99 -1.28
N GLN A 4 29.72 30.40 -0.46
CA GLN A 4 31.02 29.75 -0.33
C GLN A 4 30.90 28.42 0.43
N ALA A 5 30.10 28.37 1.49
CA ALA A 5 29.78 27.14 2.20
C ALA A 5 29.05 26.13 1.29
N GLN A 6 28.08 26.58 0.48
CA GLN A 6 27.38 25.73 -0.48
C GLN A 6 28.32 25.17 -1.56
N TYR A 7 29.29 25.95 -2.02
CA TYR A 7 30.31 25.50 -2.95
C TYR A 7 31.18 24.40 -2.33
N ILE A 8 31.68 24.61 -1.11
CA ILE A 8 32.52 23.62 -0.41
C ILE A 8 31.77 22.30 -0.19
N VAL A 9 30.52 22.35 0.28
CA VAL A 9 29.69 21.15 0.48
C VAL A 9 29.42 20.40 -0.83
N LYS A 10 29.37 21.10 -1.97
CA LYS A 10 29.08 20.49 -3.28
C LYS A 10 30.30 19.85 -3.94
N TYR A 11 31.49 20.42 -3.77
CA TYR A 11 32.68 20.01 -4.52
C TYR A 11 33.76 19.31 -3.66
N ASP A 12 33.65 19.31 -2.33
CA ASP A 12 34.54 18.53 -1.46
C ASP A 12 34.13 17.05 -1.46
N LEU A 13 34.97 16.20 -2.05
CA LEU A 13 34.78 14.75 -2.14
C LEU A 13 34.56 14.08 -0.78
N ARG A 14 35.17 14.61 0.30
CA ARG A 14 35.02 14.06 1.66
C ARG A 14 33.62 14.30 2.21
N LEU A 15 33.00 15.40 1.80
CA LEU A 15 31.65 15.77 2.21
C LEU A 15 30.58 15.16 1.30
N GLN A 16 30.96 14.58 0.15
CA GLN A 16 30.04 14.03 -0.83
C GLN A 16 29.15 12.93 -0.23
N PHE A 17 29.74 11.95 0.49
CA PHE A 17 28.99 10.87 1.13
C PHE A 17 28.02 11.39 2.21
N LEU A 18 28.48 12.32 3.05
CA LEU A 18 27.66 12.90 4.11
C LEU A 18 26.52 13.74 3.52
N SER A 19 26.82 14.54 2.49
CA SER A 19 25.85 15.34 1.74
C SER A 19 24.80 14.46 1.09
N GLN A 20 25.19 13.36 0.43
CA GLN A 20 24.27 12.38 -0.16
C GLN A 20 23.39 11.72 0.90
N LYS A 21 23.96 11.33 2.03
CA LYS A 21 23.22 10.72 3.14
C LYS A 21 22.24 11.71 3.77
N VAL A 22 22.65 12.95 4.02
CA VAL A 22 21.77 14.03 4.51
C VAL A 22 20.67 14.33 3.49
N GLN A 23 21.00 14.42 2.20
CA GLN A 23 20.01 14.56 1.14
C GLN A 23 19.01 13.40 1.13
N SER A 24 19.45 12.15 1.34
CA SER A 24 18.53 11.00 1.43
C SER A 24 17.59 11.03 2.65
N TYR A 25 18.00 11.69 3.74
CA TYR A 25 17.15 11.88 4.92
C TYR A 25 16.20 13.08 4.77
N LEU A 26 16.69 14.19 4.21
CA LEU A 26 15.93 15.43 4.02
C LEU A 26 14.97 15.35 2.83
N PHE A 27 15.49 14.87 1.70
CA PHE A 27 14.77 14.53 0.49
C PHE A 27 14.66 13.03 0.41
N LYS A 28 14.18 12.39 1.49
CA LYS A 28 13.56 11.08 1.34
C LYS A 28 12.42 11.30 0.36
N GLU A 29 12.72 11.17 -0.93
CA GLU A 29 11.75 11.37 -1.98
C GLU A 29 10.58 10.49 -1.57
N CYS A 30 9.39 11.09 -1.44
CA CYS A 30 8.20 10.32 -1.76
C CYS A 30 8.51 9.82 -3.16
N THR A 31 9.04 8.60 -3.24
CA THR A 31 9.14 7.86 -4.49
C THR A 31 7.81 8.11 -5.15
N ILE A 32 7.84 8.64 -6.38
CA ILE A 32 6.62 8.89 -7.15
C ILE A 32 6.02 7.50 -7.36
N HIS A 33 5.24 7.09 -6.37
CA HIS A 33 4.58 5.81 -6.39
C HIS A 33 3.60 5.92 -7.54
N GLY A 34 3.71 5.00 -8.51
CA GLY A 34 2.93 5.05 -9.74
C GLY A 34 1.46 5.23 -9.37
N ARG A 35 0.77 6.22 -9.96
CA ARG A 35 -0.61 6.53 -9.56
C ARG A 35 -1.53 5.35 -9.92
N VAL A 36 -1.75 4.46 -8.97
CA VAL A 36 -2.70 3.36 -9.12
C VAL A 36 -4.11 3.86 -8.82
N THR A 37 -4.99 3.71 -9.79
CA THR A 37 -6.42 4.01 -9.72
C THR A 37 -7.21 2.71 -9.92
N ILE A 38 -8.51 2.77 -9.73
CA ILE A 38 -9.41 1.62 -9.96
C ILE A 38 -9.33 1.14 -11.41
N GLU A 39 -9.13 2.07 -12.34
CA GLU A 39 -9.15 1.81 -13.78
C GLU A 39 -7.87 1.12 -14.28
N ASN A 40 -6.72 1.45 -13.71
CA ASN A 40 -5.43 0.94 -14.17
C ASN A 40 -4.87 -0.20 -13.31
N ILE A 41 -5.47 -0.50 -12.14
CA ILE A 41 -4.92 -1.48 -11.20
C ILE A 41 -4.69 -2.84 -11.82
N ASP A 42 -5.54 -3.27 -12.76
CA ASP A 42 -5.42 -4.59 -13.38
C ASP A 42 -4.20 -4.65 -14.32
N ALA A 43 -3.93 -3.58 -15.08
CA ALA A 43 -2.73 -3.46 -15.91
C ALA A 43 -1.46 -3.24 -15.06
N GLU A 44 -1.55 -2.41 -14.02
CA GLU A 44 -0.42 -2.18 -13.10
C GLU A 44 -0.08 -3.42 -12.27
N SER A 45 -1.04 -4.34 -12.07
CA SER A 45 -0.82 -5.58 -11.33
C SER A 45 0.26 -6.48 -11.93
N GLU A 46 0.54 -6.34 -13.23
CA GLU A 46 1.62 -7.07 -13.91
C GLU A 46 3.01 -6.67 -13.40
N LYS A 47 3.15 -5.43 -12.92
CA LYS A 47 4.38 -4.86 -12.38
C LYS A 47 4.53 -5.09 -10.88
N PHE A 48 3.52 -5.66 -10.22
CA PHE A 48 3.56 -5.91 -8.79
C PHE A 48 4.57 -7.01 -8.45
N PRO A 49 5.19 -6.96 -7.26
CA PRO A 49 6.00 -8.07 -6.78
C PRO A 49 5.15 -9.35 -6.70
N PRO A 50 5.75 -10.54 -6.85
CA PRO A 50 5.02 -11.81 -6.96
C PRO A 50 4.00 -12.04 -5.83
N CYS A 51 4.32 -11.66 -4.60
CA CYS A 51 3.41 -11.76 -3.46
C CYS A 51 2.12 -10.93 -3.66
N MET A 52 2.23 -9.67 -4.06
CA MET A 52 1.08 -8.79 -4.26
C MET A 52 0.32 -9.12 -5.54
N ARG A 53 1.02 -9.55 -6.60
CA ARG A 53 0.40 -10.06 -7.83
C ARG A 53 -0.44 -11.31 -7.56
N HIS A 54 0.06 -12.21 -6.72
CA HIS A 54 -0.67 -13.39 -6.28
C HIS A 54 -1.94 -13.02 -5.49
N LEU A 55 -1.85 -12.09 -4.54
CA LEU A 55 -3.03 -11.59 -3.82
C LEU A 55 -4.06 -10.93 -4.76
N HIS A 56 -3.59 -10.16 -5.74
CA HIS A 56 -4.45 -9.57 -6.77
C HIS A 56 -5.20 -10.65 -7.56
N SER A 57 -4.49 -11.70 -8.01
CA SER A 57 -5.09 -12.83 -8.74
C SER A 57 -6.11 -13.60 -7.90
N ILE A 58 -5.81 -13.87 -6.63
CA ILE A 58 -6.77 -14.52 -5.70
C ILE A 58 -8.00 -13.63 -5.53
N LEU A 59 -7.82 -12.33 -5.33
CA LEU A 59 -8.93 -11.40 -5.17
C LEU A 59 -9.81 -11.37 -6.43
N LYS A 60 -9.22 -11.32 -7.62
CA LYS A 60 -9.98 -11.31 -8.88
C LYS A 60 -10.72 -12.61 -9.17
N SER A 61 -10.19 -13.76 -8.72
CA SER A 61 -10.82 -15.06 -8.94
C SER A 61 -11.84 -15.45 -7.87
N ARG A 62 -11.56 -15.15 -6.59
CA ARG A 62 -12.39 -15.58 -5.45
C ARG A 62 -13.23 -14.46 -4.85
N HIS A 63 -12.94 -13.20 -5.19
CA HIS A 63 -13.54 -12.00 -4.61
C HIS A 63 -13.40 -11.93 -3.09
N ARG A 64 -12.48 -12.70 -2.50
CA ARG A 64 -12.27 -12.79 -1.05
C ARG A 64 -10.80 -13.01 -0.74
N LEU A 65 -10.33 -12.31 0.28
CA LEU A 65 -9.02 -12.48 0.88
C LEU A 65 -9.13 -12.75 2.38
N SER A 66 -8.16 -13.51 2.91
CA SER A 66 -7.95 -13.71 4.35
C SER A 66 -7.66 -12.39 5.04
N HIS A 67 -7.75 -12.36 6.37
CA HIS A 67 -7.56 -11.14 7.16
C HIS A 67 -6.22 -10.46 6.89
N TYR A 68 -5.10 -11.21 6.99
CA TYR A 68 -3.77 -10.66 6.74
C TYR A 68 -3.54 -10.31 5.28
N ALA A 69 -4.01 -11.14 4.34
CA ALA A 69 -3.92 -10.83 2.92
C ALA A 69 -4.62 -9.50 2.56
N ARG A 70 -5.82 -9.27 3.11
CA ARG A 70 -6.55 -8.01 2.93
C ARG A 70 -5.78 -6.82 3.51
N LEU A 71 -5.24 -6.97 4.72
CA LEU A 71 -4.46 -5.92 5.37
C LEU A 71 -3.22 -5.55 4.55
N TYR A 72 -2.42 -6.55 4.17
CA TYR A 72 -1.16 -6.31 3.45
C TYR A 72 -1.41 -5.73 2.06
N TYR A 73 -2.39 -6.26 1.35
CA TYR A 73 -2.75 -5.75 0.03
C TYR A 73 -3.30 -4.31 0.10
N SER A 74 -4.16 -4.00 1.09
CA SER A 74 -4.66 -2.63 1.28
C SER A 74 -3.56 -1.62 1.59
N LEU A 75 -2.62 -1.98 2.46
CA LEU A 75 -1.49 -1.13 2.81
C LEU A 75 -0.54 -0.94 1.62
N PHE A 76 -0.31 -2.00 0.84
CA PHE A 76 0.47 -1.93 -0.38
C PHE A 76 -0.16 -0.98 -1.39
N LEU A 77 -1.47 -1.11 -1.66
CA LEU A 77 -2.20 -0.20 -2.56
C LEU A 77 -2.11 1.27 -2.10
N LYS A 78 -2.25 1.52 -0.80
CA LYS A 78 -2.05 2.85 -0.21
C LYS A 78 -0.64 3.37 -0.46
N GLU A 79 0.39 2.56 -0.20
CA GLU A 79 1.79 2.97 -0.37
C GLU A 79 2.16 3.20 -1.83
N ILE A 80 1.63 2.41 -2.75
CA ILE A 80 1.82 2.67 -4.18
C ILE A 80 0.96 3.83 -4.70
N GLY A 81 0.23 4.55 -3.85
CA GLY A 81 -0.41 5.82 -4.22
C GLY A 81 -1.89 5.75 -4.57
N MET A 82 -2.58 4.65 -4.27
CA MET A 82 -4.04 4.58 -4.39
C MET A 82 -4.69 5.52 -3.37
N LYS A 83 -5.58 6.40 -3.85
CA LYS A 83 -6.33 7.33 -2.98
C LYS A 83 -7.34 6.59 -2.11
N LEU A 84 -7.76 7.23 -1.02
CA LEU A 84 -8.75 6.68 -0.10
C LEU A 84 -10.06 6.34 -0.82
N ASP A 85 -10.59 7.27 -1.62
CA ASP A 85 -11.88 7.10 -2.30
C ASP A 85 -11.81 5.96 -3.33
N ASP A 86 -10.68 5.85 -4.03
CA ASP A 86 -10.40 4.76 -4.97
C ASP A 86 -10.31 3.42 -4.23
N SER A 87 -9.66 3.39 -3.06
CA SER A 87 -9.55 2.19 -2.24
C SER A 87 -10.91 1.72 -1.73
N ILE A 88 -11.75 2.63 -1.22
CA ILE A 88 -13.12 2.32 -0.78
C ILE A 88 -13.92 1.74 -1.94
N THR A 89 -13.86 2.37 -3.11
CA THR A 89 -14.60 1.94 -4.28
C THR A 89 -14.09 0.60 -4.82
N PHE A 90 -12.77 0.39 -4.83
CA PHE A 90 -12.14 -0.87 -5.22
C PHE A 90 -12.61 -2.04 -4.33
N TRP A 91 -12.51 -1.88 -3.01
CA TRP A 91 -12.97 -2.92 -2.08
C TRP A 91 -14.48 -3.14 -2.14
N LYS A 92 -15.26 -2.08 -2.35
CA LYS A 92 -16.71 -2.18 -2.60
C LYS A 92 -17.02 -3.05 -3.81
N GLN A 93 -16.41 -2.75 -4.95
CA GLN A 93 -16.62 -3.49 -6.19
C GLN A 93 -16.26 -4.97 -6.05
N GLU A 94 -15.13 -5.29 -5.41
CA GLU A 94 -14.72 -6.68 -5.23
C GLU A 94 -15.58 -7.42 -4.18
N TYR A 95 -15.90 -6.80 -3.04
CA TYR A 95 -16.62 -7.49 -1.96
C TYR A 95 -18.13 -7.56 -2.17
N SER A 96 -18.69 -6.75 -3.07
CA SER A 96 -20.08 -6.88 -3.53
C SER A 96 -20.30 -8.01 -4.54
N LYS A 97 -19.25 -8.55 -5.16
CA LYS A 97 -19.38 -9.66 -6.12
C LYS A 97 -19.71 -10.99 -5.41
N PRO A 98 -20.44 -11.91 -6.08
CA PRO A 98 -20.62 -13.27 -5.59
C PRO A 98 -19.28 -13.95 -5.37
N HIS A 99 -19.16 -14.77 -4.33
CA HIS A 99 -17.92 -15.46 -3.98
C HIS A 99 -18.22 -16.92 -3.65
N ALA A 100 -17.33 -17.82 -4.09
CA ALA A 100 -17.51 -19.27 -3.98
C ALA A 100 -17.07 -19.85 -2.62
N CYS A 101 -17.05 -19.04 -1.55
CA CYS A 101 -16.53 -19.52 -0.27
C CYS A 101 -17.52 -20.51 0.35
N THR A 102 -17.04 -21.72 0.64
CA THR A 102 -17.81 -22.87 1.17
C THR A 102 -18.15 -22.73 2.66
N SER A 103 -17.40 -21.92 3.40
CA SER A 103 -17.73 -21.50 4.76
C SER A 103 -18.68 -20.30 4.74
N ILE A 104 -19.58 -20.20 5.73
CA ILE A 104 -20.49 -19.06 5.94
C ILE A 104 -19.66 -17.78 6.10
N CYS A 105 -19.32 -17.15 4.98
CA CYS A 105 -18.59 -15.90 4.93
C CYS A 105 -19.61 -14.77 4.94
N SER A 106 -19.91 -14.23 6.12
CA SER A 106 -20.84 -13.10 6.29
C SER A 106 -20.25 -11.76 5.82
N HIS A 107 -19.06 -11.77 5.21
CA HIS A 107 -18.32 -10.59 4.76
C HIS A 107 -18.81 -10.11 3.39
N ASN A 108 -20.09 -9.77 3.29
CA ASN A 108 -20.63 -9.02 2.14
C ASN A 108 -20.53 -7.52 2.40
N TRP A 109 -20.21 -6.73 1.37
CA TRP A 109 -20.17 -5.26 1.47
C TRP A 109 -21.53 -4.71 1.89
N GLN A 110 -22.62 -5.16 1.26
CA GLN A 110 -23.97 -4.67 1.47
C GLN A 110 -24.41 -4.72 2.94
N SER A 111 -24.02 -5.76 3.67
CA SER A 111 -24.37 -5.94 5.08
C SER A 111 -23.36 -5.33 6.07
N ASN A 112 -22.13 -5.04 5.63
CA ASN A 112 -21.04 -4.60 6.52
C ASN A 112 -20.30 -3.35 6.05
N GLU A 113 -20.90 -2.53 5.17
CA GLU A 113 -20.28 -1.35 4.56
C GLU A 113 -19.58 -0.46 5.59
N LYS A 114 -20.26 -0.12 6.69
CA LYS A 114 -19.69 0.71 7.77
C LYS A 114 -18.40 0.13 8.35
N LYS A 115 -18.33 -1.19 8.52
CA LYS A 115 -17.13 -1.86 9.07
C LYS A 115 -15.98 -1.83 8.06
N PHE A 116 -16.26 -2.05 6.77
CA PHE A 116 -15.24 -1.96 5.72
C PHE A 116 -14.70 -0.54 5.57
N VAL A 117 -15.59 0.46 5.47
CA VAL A 117 -15.19 1.86 5.34
C VAL A 117 -14.35 2.32 6.53
N TYR A 118 -14.76 1.98 7.76
CA TYR A 118 -13.97 2.25 8.95
C TYR A 118 -12.58 1.59 8.89
N SER A 119 -12.52 0.31 8.53
CA SER A 119 -11.26 -0.44 8.42
C SER A 119 -10.30 0.18 7.39
N ILE A 120 -10.81 0.58 6.22
CA ILE A 120 -10.02 1.24 5.18
C ILE A 120 -9.51 2.59 5.68
N ARG A 121 -10.38 3.45 6.24
CA ARG A 121 -9.97 4.75 6.79
C ARG A 121 -8.94 4.60 7.92
N HIS A 122 -9.06 3.56 8.75
CA HIS A 122 -8.07 3.25 9.78
C HIS A 122 -6.68 2.90 9.18
N MET A 123 -6.61 2.13 8.10
CA MET A 123 -5.34 1.83 7.40
C MET A 123 -4.70 3.09 6.78
N TYR A 124 -5.52 4.06 6.37
CA TYR A 124 -5.08 5.38 5.91
C TYR A 124 -4.72 6.35 7.04
N GLY A 125 -4.86 5.94 8.31
CA GLY A 125 -4.53 6.77 9.47
C GLY A 125 -5.57 7.86 9.78
N LEU A 126 -6.81 7.71 9.29
CA LEU A 126 -7.88 8.68 9.48
C LEU A 126 -8.83 8.35 10.64
N GLU A 127 -8.71 7.14 11.21
CA GLU A 127 -9.53 6.67 12.34
C GLU A 127 -8.65 6.21 13.52
N GLY A 128 -9.26 6.10 14.70
CA GLY A 128 -8.61 5.61 15.92
C GLY A 128 -7.39 6.46 16.31
N SER A 129 -6.26 5.80 16.59
CA SER A 129 -5.00 6.47 16.98
C SER A 129 -4.28 7.22 15.85
N ARG A 130 -4.87 7.26 14.64
CA ARG A 130 -4.34 7.95 13.45
C ARG A 130 -2.89 7.57 13.11
N ARG A 131 -2.54 6.31 13.37
CA ARG A 131 -1.21 5.77 13.04
C ARG A 131 -1.05 5.63 11.54
N ASN A 132 0.11 6.04 11.03
CA ASN A 132 0.48 5.76 9.65
C ASN A 132 0.98 4.32 9.52
N TYR A 133 0.06 3.39 9.29
CA TYR A 133 0.38 1.99 9.02
C TYR A 133 1.18 1.86 7.72
N LYS A 134 2.25 1.05 7.77
CA LYS A 134 3.12 0.73 6.65
C LYS A 134 2.94 -0.72 6.23
N THR A 135 3.15 -1.00 4.95
CA THR A 135 3.18 -2.37 4.44
C THR A 135 4.31 -3.14 5.12
N PRO A 136 4.10 -4.41 5.52
CA PRO A 136 5.18 -5.22 6.06
C PRO A 136 6.30 -5.41 5.04
N ASP A 137 7.52 -5.54 5.55
CA ASP A 137 8.68 -5.91 4.75
C ASP A 137 8.59 -7.36 4.25
N CYS A 138 9.43 -7.70 3.26
CA CYS A 138 9.46 -9.03 2.67
C CYS A 138 9.71 -10.12 3.72
N SER A 139 10.57 -9.86 4.71
CA SER A 139 10.87 -10.82 5.78
C SER A 139 9.62 -11.18 6.58
N LYS A 140 8.81 -10.19 6.96
CA LYS A 140 7.53 -10.41 7.67
C LYS A 140 6.50 -11.14 6.82
N ILE A 141 6.43 -10.81 5.52
CA ILE A 141 5.53 -11.47 4.58
C ILE A 141 5.90 -12.95 4.43
N CYS A 142 7.19 -13.26 4.25
CA CYS A 142 7.65 -14.64 4.08
C CYS A 142 7.48 -15.52 5.33
N VAL A 143 7.58 -14.92 6.53
CA VAL A 143 7.39 -15.66 7.79
C VAL A 143 5.90 -15.79 8.15
N GLY A 144 5.06 -14.83 7.77
CA GLY A 144 3.69 -14.69 8.26
C GLY A 144 2.57 -15.18 7.33
N ILE A 145 2.87 -15.53 6.06
CA ILE A 145 1.83 -15.94 5.10
C ILE A 145 1.94 -17.45 4.82
N ASN A 146 1.04 -18.23 5.44
CA ASN A 146 0.62 -19.49 4.86
C ASN A 146 -0.39 -19.16 3.74
N PHE A 147 0.02 -19.36 2.49
CA PHE A 147 -0.80 -19.17 1.29
C PHE A 147 -1.92 -20.21 1.20
#